data_AF-A0A2P1BUC2-F1
#
_entry.id   AF-A0A2P1BUC2-F1
#
_cell.length_a   1.000
_cell.length_b   1.000
_cell.length_c   1.000
_cell.angle_alpha   90.00
_cell.angle_beta   90.00
_cell.angle_gamma   90.00
#
_symmetry.space_group_name_H-M   'P 1'
#
loop_
_entity.id
_entity.type
_entity.pdbx_description
1 polymer ?
#
loop_
_entity_poly.entity_id
_entity_poly.type
_entity_poly.pdbx_seq_one_letter_code
_entity_poly.pdbx_strand_id
1 'polypeptide(L)'
;MRSADLSFVALACLSAGAALAGDTAELRCQVSGPAATRLCDALAGIVRQIEEPAVLTLTAEDVAPNHLRATLTILRDGRSWTRGPAELTIMDRTPIPQDSIETFAATLLKGAGL
;
A
#
# COMPACT_ATOMS: atom_id res chain seq x y z
N MET A 1 27.47 13.42 65.48
CA MET A 1 27.97 14.64 64.81
C MET A 1 28.57 14.27 63.46
N ARG A 2 27.83 14.52 62.37
CA ARG A 2 28.32 15.01 61.05
C ARG A 2 27.18 14.89 60.05
N SER A 3 26.70 16.06 59.64
CA SER A 3 25.81 16.31 58.53
C SER A 3 26.48 16.01 57.19
N ALA A 4 25.71 15.65 56.18
CA ALA A 4 25.87 16.12 54.80
C ALA A 4 24.62 15.75 53.99
N ASP A 5 23.77 16.75 53.81
CA ASP A 5 22.88 16.93 52.67
C ASP A 5 23.62 16.71 51.34
N LEU A 6 22.94 16.10 50.37
CA LEU A 6 23.05 16.47 48.95
C LEU A 6 21.87 15.89 48.18
N SER A 7 20.91 16.78 47.92
CA SER A 7 19.94 16.71 46.83
C SER A 7 20.60 16.22 45.54
N PHE A 8 20.02 15.20 44.91
CA PHE A 8 20.21 14.99 43.48
C PHE A 8 18.88 15.18 42.76
N VAL A 9 18.98 16.07 41.78
CA VAL A 9 17.95 16.69 40.96
C VAL A 9 17.30 15.66 40.03
N ALA A 10 16.02 15.87 39.79
CA ALA A 10 15.19 15.17 38.81
C ALA A 10 15.82 15.16 37.41
N LEU A 11 15.77 14.01 36.73
CA LEU A 11 15.75 13.98 35.27
C LEU A 11 14.62 13.07 34.81
N ALA A 12 13.56 13.71 34.33
CA ALA A 12 12.45 13.09 33.65
C ALA A 12 12.94 12.44 32.35
N CYS A 13 13.10 11.11 32.34
CA CYS A 13 13.03 10.38 31.10
C CYS A 13 11.55 10.24 30.74
N LEU A 14 11.03 11.25 30.02
CA LEU A 14 9.92 11.05 29.11
C LEU A 14 10.33 9.92 28.16
N SER A 15 9.89 8.69 28.44
CA SER A 15 9.78 7.67 27.40
C SER A 15 8.80 8.22 26.39
N ALA A 16 9.39 8.86 25.36
CA ALA A 16 8.76 9.24 24.13
C ALA A 16 7.78 8.13 23.74
N GLY A 17 6.50 8.49 23.68
CA GLY A 17 5.54 7.67 22.98
C GLY A 17 6.13 7.44 21.60
N ALA A 18 6.58 6.22 21.34
CA ALA A 18 6.68 5.71 20.00
C ALA A 18 5.26 5.75 19.49
N ALA A 19 4.89 6.88 18.86
CA ALA A 19 3.83 6.89 17.89
C ALA A 19 4.31 5.89 16.85
N LEU A 20 3.83 4.66 17.00
CA LEU A 20 3.83 3.68 15.94
C LEU A 20 3.23 4.45 14.77
N ALA A 21 4.07 4.79 13.79
CA ALA A 21 3.63 5.08 12.45
C ALA A 21 2.98 3.78 11.98
N GLY A 22 1.75 3.53 12.45
CA GLY A 22 0.90 2.49 11.93
C GLY A 22 0.69 2.90 10.49
N ASP A 23 1.12 2.04 9.56
CA ASP A 23 0.76 2.18 8.16
C ASP A 23 -0.74 2.43 8.12
N THR A 24 -1.10 3.66 7.77
CA THR A 24 -2.48 4.12 7.75
C THR A 24 -3.25 3.28 6.74
N ALA A 25 -2.62 2.94 5.61
CA ALA A 25 -3.20 2.05 4.63
C ALA A 25 -2.51 0.66 4.59
N GLU A 26 -3.33 -0.39 4.61
CA GLU A 26 -2.90 -1.78 4.45
C GLU A 26 -3.18 -2.26 3.02
N LEU A 27 -2.19 -2.86 2.35
CA LEU A 27 -2.37 -3.50 1.04
C LEU A 27 -2.31 -5.03 1.16
N ARG A 28 -3.36 -5.69 0.69
CA ARG A 28 -3.47 -7.15 0.57
C ARG A 28 -3.49 -7.54 -0.89
N CYS A 29 -2.59 -8.44 -1.30
CA CYS A 29 -2.48 -8.87 -2.69
C CYS A 29 -2.80 -10.35 -2.84
N GLN A 30 -3.70 -10.66 -3.77
CA GLN A 30 -4.00 -11.99 -4.29
C GLN A 30 -3.58 -12.00 -5.76
N VAL A 31 -2.33 -12.38 -6.02
CA VAL A 31 -1.71 -12.27 -7.34
C VAL A 31 -1.38 -13.63 -7.93
N SER A 32 -1.52 -13.75 -9.26
CA SER A 32 -1.09 -14.92 -10.03
C SER A 32 -0.32 -14.48 -11.26
N GLY A 33 1.00 -14.65 -11.24
CA GLY A 33 1.89 -14.32 -12.37
C GLY A 33 2.84 -13.12 -12.12
N PRO A 34 3.88 -12.98 -12.95
CA PRO A 34 4.90 -11.95 -12.78
C PRO A 34 4.41 -10.52 -13.01
N ALA A 35 3.48 -10.25 -13.94
CA ALA A 35 2.97 -8.90 -14.14
C ALA A 35 2.03 -8.48 -13.00
N ALA A 36 1.19 -9.40 -12.51
CA ALA A 36 0.34 -9.21 -11.33
C ALA A 36 1.16 -8.94 -10.07
N THR A 37 2.28 -9.65 -9.88
CA THR A 37 3.20 -9.41 -8.75
C THR A 37 3.81 -8.00 -8.83
N ARG A 38 4.31 -7.60 -10.00
CA ARG A 38 4.84 -6.25 -10.22
C ARG A 38 3.78 -5.16 -10.02
N LEU A 39 2.51 -5.43 -10.36
CA LEU A 39 1.40 -4.52 -10.07
C LEU A 39 1.18 -4.34 -8.56
N CYS A 40 1.24 -5.43 -7.79
CA CYS A 40 1.17 -5.35 -6.33
C CYS A 40 2.30 -4.50 -5.75
N ASP A 41 3.54 -4.70 -6.20
CA ASP A 41 4.70 -3.93 -5.74
C ASP A 41 4.57 -2.44 -6.08
N ALA A 42 4.10 -2.13 -7.29
CA ALA A 42 3.83 -0.75 -7.71
C ALA A 42 2.77 -0.08 -6.83
N LEU A 43 1.68 -0.78 -6.50
CA LEU A 43 0.67 -0.28 -5.57
C LEU A 43 1.21 -0.13 -4.15
N ALA A 44 2.07 -1.02 -3.67
CA ALA A 44 2.65 -0.92 -2.33
C ALA A 44 3.44 0.39 -2.15
N GLY A 45 4.13 0.85 -3.19
CA GLY A 45 4.81 2.15 -3.18
C GLY A 45 3.86 3.34 -3.04
N ILE A 46 2.68 3.26 -3.65
CA ILE A 46 1.67 4.33 -3.62
C ILE A 46 0.85 4.28 -2.33
N VAL A 47 0.50 3.09 -1.84
CA VAL A 47 -0.33 2.90 -0.63
C VAL A 47 0.33 3.49 0.61
N ARG A 48 1.67 3.44 0.70
CA ARG A 48 2.44 4.07 1.78
C ARG A 48 2.27 5.59 1.86
N GLN A 49 1.75 6.22 0.81
CA GLN A 49 1.52 7.67 0.76
C GLN A 49 0.08 8.04 1.16
N ILE A 50 -0.80 7.05 1.39
CA ILE A 50 -2.19 7.30 1.78
C ILE A 50 -2.22 7.62 3.28
N GLU A 51 -2.52 8.87 3.61
CA GLU A 51 -2.58 9.36 5.01
C GLU A 51 -3.82 8.85 5.76
N GLU A 52 -4.88 8.49 5.05
CA GLU A 52 -6.14 8.04 5.65
C GLU A 52 -6.18 6.53 5.86
N PRO A 53 -6.80 6.05 6.96
CA PRO A 53 -6.88 4.64 7.22
C PRO A 53 -7.71 3.89 6.17
N ALA A 54 -7.10 2.93 5.46
CA ALA A 54 -7.76 2.19 4.41
C ALA A 54 -7.19 0.77 4.25
N VAL A 55 -8.04 -0.21 3.91
CA VAL A 55 -7.59 -1.56 3.52
C VAL A 55 -7.84 -1.73 2.03
N LEU A 56 -6.77 -1.89 1.27
CA LEU A 56 -6.81 -2.14 -0.16
C LEU A 56 -6.58 -3.62 -0.41
N THR A 57 -7.47 -4.26 -1.16
CA THR A 57 -7.34 -5.65 -1.60
C THR A 57 -7.23 -5.67 -3.12
N LEU A 58 -6.05 -6.02 -3.62
CA LEU A 58 -5.79 -6.26 -5.04
C LEU A 58 -5.98 -7.76 -5.33
N THR A 59 -6.83 -8.08 -6.29
CA THR A 59 -6.84 -9.40 -6.94
C THR A 59 -6.37 -9.21 -8.38
N ALA A 60 -5.25 -9.82 -8.77
CA ALA A 60 -4.72 -9.67 -10.12
C ALA A 60 -4.16 -10.98 -10.69
N GLU A 61 -4.33 -11.20 -11.99
CA GLU A 61 -3.88 -12.40 -12.68
C GLU A 61 -3.30 -12.06 -14.06
N ASP A 62 -2.21 -12.74 -14.40
CA ASP A 62 -1.65 -12.75 -15.76
C ASP A 62 -2.49 -13.72 -16.60
N VAL A 63 -3.45 -13.18 -17.36
CA VAL A 63 -4.31 -13.96 -18.28
C VAL A 63 -3.48 -14.50 -19.45
N ALA A 64 -2.47 -13.73 -19.89
CA ALA A 64 -1.47 -14.13 -20.88
C ALA A 64 -0.17 -13.34 -20.62
N PRO A 65 0.97 -13.66 -21.27
CA PRO A 65 2.23 -12.95 -21.06
C PRO A 65 2.18 -11.43 -21.28
N ASN A 66 1.24 -11.00 -22.13
CA ASN A 66 0.98 -9.62 -22.51
C ASN A 66 -0.42 -9.13 -22.06
N HIS A 67 -1.11 -9.86 -21.20
CA HIS A 67 -2.46 -9.53 -20.73
C HIS A 67 -2.57 -9.74 -19.21
N LEU A 68 -2.83 -8.65 -18.50
CA LEU A 68 -3.04 -8.60 -17.05
C LEU A 68 -4.49 -8.17 -16.76
N ARG A 69 -5.16 -8.88 -15.85
CA ARG A 69 -6.47 -8.50 -15.32
C ARG A 69 -6.34 -8.20 -13.83
N ALA A 70 -7.02 -7.15 -13.37
CA ALA A 70 -6.99 -6.76 -11.97
C ALA A 70 -8.35 -6.23 -11.47
N THR A 71 -8.63 -6.48 -10.20
CA THR A 71 -9.73 -5.90 -9.44
C THR A 71 -9.16 -5.32 -8.15
N LEU A 72 -9.51 -4.08 -7.83
CA LEU A 72 -9.11 -3.40 -6.60
C LEU A 72 -10.35 -3.16 -5.74
N THR A 73 -10.31 -3.58 -4.49
CA THR A 73 -11.35 -3.28 -3.50
C THR A 73 -10.74 -2.44 -2.38
N ILE A 74 -11.39 -1.35 -2.01
CA ILE A 74 -10.94 -0.44 -0.96
C ILE A 74 -11.99 -0.42 0.14
N LEU A 75 -11.58 -0.68 1.37
CA LEU A 75 -12.38 -0.54 2.57
C LEU A 75 -11.85 0.67 3.36
N ARG A 76 -12.66 1.72 3.48
CA ARG A 76 -12.35 2.94 4.24
C ARG A 76 -13.62 3.42 4.93
N ASP A 77 -13.52 3.82 6.20
CA ASP A 77 -14.66 4.30 7.01
C ASP A 77 -15.88 3.35 7.02
N GLY A 78 -15.61 2.04 7.01
CA GLY A 78 -16.65 1.00 6.96
C GLY A 78 -17.38 0.88 5.62
N ARG A 79 -16.95 1.62 4.60
CA ARG A 79 -17.49 1.57 3.24
C ARG A 79 -16.53 0.84 2.33
N SER A 80 -17.09 0.02 1.42
CA SER A 80 -16.32 -0.75 0.45
C SER A 80 -16.58 -0.22 -0.96
N TRP A 81 -15.51 0.04 -1.70
CA TRP A 81 -15.55 0.40 -3.12
C TRP A 81 -14.75 -0.62 -3.91
N THR A 82 -15.40 -1.27 -4.88
CA THR A 82 -14.74 -2.21 -5.77
C THR A 82 -14.64 -1.61 -7.17
N ARG A 83 -13.44 -1.67 -7.75
CA ARG A 83 -13.17 -1.30 -9.13
C ARG A 83 -12.58 -2.49 -9.87
N GLY A 84 -13.28 -2.93 -10.92
CA GLY A 84 -12.82 -3.97 -11.81
C GLY A 84 -13.95 -4.87 -12.33
N PRO A 85 -13.61 -5.89 -13.12
CA PRO A 85 -12.25 -6.16 -13.60
C PRO A 85 -11.78 -5.07 -14.58
N ALA A 86 -10.53 -4.64 -14.43
CA ALA A 86 -9.82 -3.80 -15.38
C ALA A 86 -8.74 -4.64 -16.05
N GLU A 87 -8.47 -4.36 -17.32
CA GLU A 87 -7.54 -5.15 -18.14
C GLU A 87 -6.48 -4.26 -18.76
N LEU A 88 -5.24 -4.75 -18.77
CA LEU A 88 -4.09 -4.17 -19.45
C LEU A 88 -3.57 -5.20 -20.45
N THR A 89 -3.65 -4.86 -21.74
CA THR A 89 -3.16 -5.71 -22.84
C THR A 89 -2.13 -4.96 -23.67
N ILE A 90 -0.98 -5.59 -23.93
CA ILE A 90 0.08 -5.08 -24.81
C ILE A 90 0.03 -5.82 -26.16
N MET A 91 -0.01 -5.08 -27.26
CA MET A 91 -0.26 -5.66 -28.59
C MET A 91 0.94 -6.43 -29.17
N ASP A 92 2.17 -6.06 -28.82
CA ASP A 92 3.41 -6.55 -29.44
C ASP A 92 3.87 -7.93 -28.93
N ARG A 93 3.06 -8.60 -28.11
CA ARG A 93 3.36 -9.89 -27.45
C ARG A 93 4.63 -9.86 -26.58
N THR A 94 5.12 -8.68 -26.23
CA THR A 94 6.20 -8.56 -25.26
C THR A 94 5.64 -8.66 -23.84
N PRO A 95 6.47 -9.02 -22.84
CA PRO A 95 6.08 -8.90 -21.45
C PRO A 95 5.65 -7.47 -21.13
N ILE A 96 4.61 -7.33 -20.30
CA ILE A 96 4.06 -6.02 -19.96
C ILE A 96 5.18 -5.11 -19.39
N PRO A 97 5.48 -3.95 -20.01
CA PRO A 97 6.49 -3.02 -19.53
C PRO A 97 6.17 -2.46 -18.15
N GLN A 98 7.21 -2.11 -17.38
CA GLN A 98 7.04 -1.58 -16.02
C GLN A 98 6.21 -0.28 -16.01
N ASP A 99 6.51 0.67 -16.89
CA ASP A 99 5.81 1.94 -16.98
C ASP A 99 4.30 1.77 -17.26
N SER A 100 3.93 0.72 -18.00
CA SER A 100 2.53 0.38 -18.27
C SER A 100 1.83 -0.12 -16.99
N ILE A 101 2.53 -0.91 -16.17
CA ILE A 101 2.03 -1.39 -14.88
C ILE A 101 1.84 -0.22 -13.91
N GLU A 102 2.80 0.71 -13.84
CA GLU A 102 2.73 1.88 -12.96
C GLU A 102 1.57 2.82 -13.36
N THR A 103 1.42 3.08 -14.65
CA THR A 103 0.29 3.86 -15.20
C THR A 103 -1.05 3.18 -14.89
N PHE A 104 -1.10 1.85 -15.03
CA PHE A 104 -2.28 1.06 -14.73
C PHE A 104 -2.62 1.08 -13.23
N ALA A 105 -1.62 0.98 -12.35
CA ALA A 105 -1.77 1.10 -10.90
C ALA A 105 -2.38 2.45 -10.50
N ALA A 106 -1.85 3.55 -11.04
CA ALA A 106 -2.39 4.89 -10.82
C ALA A 106 -3.84 5.03 -11.32
N THR A 107 -4.16 4.41 -12.45
CA THR A 107 -5.52 4.40 -13.01
C THR A 107 -6.51 3.64 -12.13
N LEU A 108 -6.11 2.50 -11.56
CA LEU A 108 -6.93 1.72 -10.63
C LEU A 108 -7.26 2.51 -9.37
N LEU A 109 -6.27 3.19 -8.77
CA LEU A 109 -6.46 4.02 -7.58
C LEU A 109 -7.38 5.22 -7.86
N LYS A 110 -7.11 5.96 -8.94
CA LYS A 110 -7.96 7.08 -9.38
C LYS A 110 -9.40 6.66 -9.62
N GLY A 111 -9.60 5.49 -10.23
CA GLY A 111 -10.93 4.93 -10.48
C GLY A 111 -11.67 4.47 -9.22
N ALA A 112 -10.93 4.22 -8.13
CA ALA A 112 -11.48 3.83 -6.83
C ALA A 112 -11.66 5.03 -5.87
N GLY A 113 -11.30 6.24 -6.30
CA GLY A 113 -11.51 7.48 -5.53
C GLY A 113 -10.33 7.90 -4.65
N LEU A 114 -9.12 7.41 -4.95
CA LEU A 114 -7.86 7.82 -4.33
C LEU A 114 -7.04 8.74 -5.24
#